data_AF-A0A3L7CI47-F1
#
_entry.id   AF-A0A3L7CI47-F1
#
_cell.length_a   1.000
_cell.length_b   1.000
_cell.length_c   1.000
_cell.angle_alpha   90.00
_cell.angle_beta   90.00
_cell.angle_gamma   90.00
#
_symmetry.space_group_name_H-M   'P 1'
#
loop_
_entity.id
_entity.type
_entity.pdbx_description
1 polymer ?
#
loop_
_entity_poly.entity_id
_entity_poly.type
_entity_poly.pdbx_seq_one_letter_code
_entity_poly.pdbx_strand_id
1 'polypeptide(L)'
;EQTAVKNAIVRWTDRYFPEFWTVFRDLGKTALSVLEWTPLPADMAGRTVEELLEVYRQSEGMKCPQKAKIQALINTAKDSIGVTEGTAMARFEIAALVRRYR
;
A
#
# COMPACT_ATOMS: atom_id res chain seq x y z
N GLU A 1 7.90 -19.29 7.08
CA GLU A 1 8.28 -17.93 7.55
C GLU A 1 7.58 -16.81 6.81
N GLN A 2 7.53 -16.83 5.46
CA GLN A 2 6.86 -15.78 4.66
C GLN A 2 5.37 -15.56 5.02
N THR A 3 4.65 -16.62 5.41
CA THR A 3 3.24 -16.52 5.84
C THR A 3 3.05 -15.67 7.09
N ALA A 4 3.99 -15.73 8.05
CA ALA A 4 3.90 -14.94 9.28
C ALA A 4 4.10 -13.44 8.99
N VAL A 5 5.07 -13.11 8.13
CA VAL A 5 5.32 -11.73 7.68
C VAL A 5 4.13 -11.21 6.88
N LYS A 6 3.57 -12.01 5.96
CA LYS A 6 2.34 -11.68 5.22
C LYS A 6 1.19 -11.35 6.18
N ASN A 7 0.95 -12.18 7.19
CA ASN A 7 -0.12 -11.95 8.16
C ASN A 7 0.13 -10.69 9.02
N ALA A 8 1.39 -10.38 9.34
CA ALA A 8 1.75 -9.14 10.01
C ALA A 8 1.45 -7.92 9.12
N ILE A 9 1.87 -7.96 7.85
CA ILE A 9 1.55 -6.91 6.86
C ILE A 9 0.04 -6.74 6.77
N VAL A 10 -0.72 -7.83 6.60
CA VAL A 10 -2.20 -7.81 6.55
C VAL A 10 -2.78 -7.14 7.77
N ARG A 11 -2.33 -7.48 8.99
CA ARG A 11 -2.82 -6.86 10.22
C ARG A 11 -2.54 -5.37 10.31
N TRP A 12 -1.34 -4.95 9.93
CA TRP A 12 -0.99 -3.53 9.92
C TRP A 12 -1.80 -2.80 8.84
N THR A 13 -1.86 -3.32 7.62
CA THR A 13 -2.68 -2.74 6.56
C THR A 13 -4.16 -2.70 6.93
N ASP A 14 -4.72 -3.73 7.56
CA ASP A 14 -6.14 -3.75 7.98
C ASP A 14 -6.44 -2.69 9.04
N ARG A 15 -5.47 -2.39 9.91
CA ARG A 15 -5.62 -1.38 10.96
C ARG A 15 -5.51 0.05 10.43
N TYR A 16 -4.64 0.30 9.45
CA TYR A 16 -4.34 1.64 8.95
C TYR A 16 -4.97 1.96 7.58
N PHE A 17 -5.34 0.93 6.82
CA PHE A 17 -5.93 1.02 5.49
C PHE A 17 -6.69 -0.27 5.09
N PRO A 18 -7.78 -0.64 5.79
CA PRO A 18 -8.52 -1.89 5.53
C PRO A 18 -9.03 -2.01 4.09
N GLU A 19 -9.38 -0.89 3.47
CA GLU A 19 -9.93 -0.84 2.12
C GLU A 19 -8.91 -1.19 1.02
N PHE A 20 -7.62 -1.27 1.38
CA PHE A 20 -6.57 -1.77 0.51
C PHE A 20 -6.87 -3.17 -0.02
N TRP A 21 -7.39 -4.07 0.83
CA TRP A 21 -7.68 -5.45 0.47
C TRP A 21 -8.85 -5.59 -0.50
N THR A 22 -9.73 -4.59 -0.56
CA THR A 22 -10.79 -4.50 -1.56
C THR A 22 -10.24 -4.28 -2.97
N VAL A 23 -9.11 -3.56 -3.09
CA VAL A 23 -8.45 -3.28 -4.37
C VAL A 23 -7.41 -4.36 -4.71
N PHE A 24 -6.66 -4.82 -3.71
CA PHE A 24 -5.63 -5.83 -3.84
C PHE A 24 -6.03 -7.11 -3.13
N ARG A 25 -6.42 -8.11 -3.92
CA ARG A 25 -6.78 -9.44 -3.40
C ARG A 25 -5.59 -10.26 -2.90
N ASP A 26 -4.35 -9.88 -3.26
CA ASP A 26 -3.12 -10.53 -2.82
C ASP A 26 -1.93 -9.57 -2.77
N LEU A 27 -0.90 -9.89 -1.98
CA LEU A 27 0.39 -9.17 -1.88
C LEU A 27 1.28 -9.42 -3.10
N GLY A 28 0.77 -9.09 -4.29
CA GLY A 28 1.57 -9.09 -5.50
C GLY A 28 2.62 -7.98 -5.51
N LYS A 29 3.44 -7.93 -6.56
CA LYS A 29 4.48 -6.90 -6.72
C LYS A 29 3.93 -5.47 -6.57
N THR A 30 2.74 -5.19 -7.12
CA THR A 30 2.07 -3.89 -6.96
C THR A 30 1.77 -3.56 -5.51
N ALA A 31 1.17 -4.51 -4.80
CA ALA A 31 0.73 -4.30 -3.42
C ALA A 31 1.93 -4.05 -2.51
N LEU A 32 3.03 -4.78 -2.71
CA LEU A 32 4.27 -4.58 -1.97
C LEU A 32 4.89 -3.20 -2.27
N SER A 33 4.97 -2.79 -3.54
CA SER A 33 5.44 -1.43 -3.88
C SER A 33 4.57 -0.34 -3.27
N VAL A 34 3.24 -0.51 -3.31
CA VAL A 34 2.33 0.45 -2.68
C VAL A 34 2.57 0.52 -1.18
N LEU A 35 2.69 -0.62 -0.50
CA LEU A 35 2.94 -0.66 0.96
C LEU A 35 4.34 -0.14 1.34
N GLU A 36 5.33 -0.27 0.46
CA GLU A 36 6.67 0.27 0.68
C GLU A 36 6.72 1.80 0.55
N TRP A 37 6.08 2.36 -0.48
CA TRP A 37 6.17 3.78 -0.80
C TRP A 37 5.07 4.60 -0.12
N THR A 38 3.86 4.07 -0.06
CA THR A 38 2.66 4.75 0.41
C THR A 38 1.78 3.75 1.18
N PRO A 39 2.15 3.37 2.41
CA PRO A 39 1.33 2.44 3.19
C PRO A 39 0.03 3.04 3.72
N LEU A 40 -0.18 4.35 3.58
CA LEU A 40 -1.22 5.11 4.25
C LEU A 40 -2.15 5.82 3.27
N PRO A 41 -3.45 5.91 3.57
CA PRO A 41 -4.40 6.61 2.73
C PRO A 41 -4.11 8.12 2.65
N ALA A 42 -3.59 8.72 3.72
CA ALA A 42 -3.26 10.15 3.78
C ALA A 42 -2.24 10.59 2.72
N ASP A 43 -1.23 9.77 2.43
CA ASP A 43 -0.24 10.06 1.38
C ASP A 43 -0.83 9.95 -0.02
N MET A 44 -1.88 9.15 -0.20
CA MET A 44 -2.52 8.91 -1.50
C MET A 44 -3.68 9.86 -1.78
N ALA A 45 -4.40 10.28 -0.73
CA ALA A 45 -5.63 11.06 -0.84
C ALA A 45 -5.41 12.42 -1.54
N GLY A 46 -4.18 12.97 -1.48
CA GLY A 46 -3.78 14.20 -2.15
C GLY A 46 -2.99 14.02 -3.45
N ARG A 47 -2.74 12.78 -3.88
CA ARG A 47 -1.92 12.48 -5.07
C ARG A 47 -2.80 12.09 -6.25
N THR A 48 -2.29 12.35 -7.45
CA THR A 48 -2.94 11.92 -8.69
C THR A 48 -2.54 10.50 -9.03
N VAL A 49 -3.41 9.78 -9.76
CA VAL A 49 -3.11 8.43 -10.28
C VAL A 49 -1.80 8.39 -11.05
N GLU A 50 -1.52 9.44 -11.81
CA GLU A 50 -0.31 9.56 -12.63
C GLU A 50 0.96 9.68 -11.79
N GLU A 51 0.95 10.50 -10.73
CA GLU A 51 2.08 10.60 -9.81
C GLU A 51 2.38 9.28 -9.12
N LEU A 52 1.34 8.61 -8.59
CA LEU A 52 1.50 7.30 -7.96
C LEU A 52 2.02 6.25 -8.95
N LEU A 53 1.52 6.28 -10.19
CA LEU A 53 2.02 5.41 -11.25
C LEU A 53 3.50 5.62 -11.54
N GLU A 54 3.98 6.86 -11.56
CA GLU A 54 5.39 7.16 -11.76
C GLU A 54 6.25 6.64 -10.60
N VAL A 55 5.82 6.87 -9.35
CA VAL A 55 6.51 6.35 -8.16
C VAL A 55 6.60 4.82 -8.19
N TYR A 56 5.49 4.13 -8.48
CA TYR A 56 5.50 2.66 -8.54
C TYR A 56 6.20 2.12 -9.79
N ARG A 57 6.21 2.88 -10.91
CA ARG A 57 6.97 2.50 -12.11
C ARG A 57 8.48 2.57 -11.86
N GLN A 58 8.93 3.48 -10.98
CA GLN A 58 10.33 3.52 -10.54
C GLN A 58 10.69 2.36 -9.60
N SER A 59 9.71 1.67 -9.02
CA SER A 59 9.95 0.47 -8.21
C SER A 59 10.37 -0.70 -9.10
N GLU A 60 11.50 -1.34 -8.75
CA GLU A 60 12.12 -2.39 -9.56
C GLU A 60 11.16 -3.54 -9.92
N GLY A 61 11.00 -3.78 -11.22
CA GLY A 61 10.28 -4.93 -11.76
C GLY A 61 8.84 -4.65 -12.23
N MET A 62 8.43 -3.38 -12.33
CA MET A 62 7.05 -2.99 -12.65
C MET A 62 6.92 -2.23 -13.97
N LYS A 63 6.68 -2.94 -15.09
CA LYS A 63 6.50 -2.32 -16.41
C LYS A 63 5.15 -1.63 -16.61
N CYS A 64 4.08 -2.09 -15.94
CA CYS A 64 2.72 -1.52 -16.07
C CYS A 64 1.93 -1.63 -14.76
N PRO A 65 1.98 -0.64 -13.86
CA PRO A 65 1.01 -0.59 -12.78
C PRO A 65 -0.39 -0.31 -13.39
N GLN A 66 -1.41 -1.05 -12.96
CA GLN A 66 -2.74 -0.96 -13.54
C GLN A 66 -3.40 0.36 -13.11
N LYS A 67 -3.52 1.33 -14.02
CA LYS A 67 -4.23 2.61 -13.82
C LYS A 67 -5.54 2.44 -13.06
N ALA A 68 -6.35 1.45 -13.45
CA ALA A 68 -7.64 1.16 -12.81
C ALA A 68 -7.52 0.80 -11.32
N LYS A 69 -6.49 0.04 -10.91
CA LYS A 69 -6.26 -0.30 -9.50
C LYS A 69 -5.79 0.89 -8.69
N ILE A 70 -4.91 1.71 -9.24
CA ILE A 70 -4.42 2.93 -8.59
C ILE A 70 -5.58 3.91 -8.40
N GLN A 71 -6.42 4.08 -9.43
CA GLN A 71 -7.61 4.92 -9.37
C GLN A 71 -8.59 4.44 -8.29
N ALA A 72 -8.85 3.13 -8.24
CA ALA A 72 -9.67 2.53 -7.21
C ALA A 72 -9.07 2.78 -5.82
N LEU A 73 -7.75 2.56 -5.67
CA LEU A 73 -7.00 2.76 -4.44
C LEU A 73 -7.06 4.20 -3.93
N ILE A 74 -6.91 5.21 -4.80
CA ILE A 74 -7.04 6.62 -4.40
C ILE A 74 -8.47 6.91 -3.97
N ASN A 75 -9.47 6.31 -4.64
CA ASN A 75 -10.85 6.50 -4.27
C ASN A 75 -11.14 5.90 -2.88
N THR A 76 -10.67 4.69 -2.61
CA THR A 76 -10.77 4.10 -1.26
C THR A 76 -9.91 4.82 -0.24
N ALA A 77 -8.78 5.42 -0.62
CA ALA A 77 -7.97 6.24 0.28
C ALA A 77 -8.70 7.53 0.71
N LYS A 78 -9.52 8.13 -0.17
CA LYS A 78 -10.35 9.29 0.17
C LYS A 78 -11.49 8.95 1.13
N ASP A 79 -12.05 7.76 0.99
CA ASP A 79 -13.14 7.24 1.85
C ASP A 79 -12.61 6.41 3.04
N SER A 80 -11.28 6.33 3.19
CA SER A 80 -10.68 5.38 4.12
C SER A 80 -10.96 5.78 5.57
N ILE A 81 -11.46 4.82 6.35
CA ILE A 81 -11.63 4.94 7.80
C ILE A 81 -10.38 4.51 8.57
N GLY A 82 -9.25 4.38 7.87
CA GLY A 82 -7.98 3.94 8.43
C GLY A 82 -7.48 4.81 9.59
N VAL A 83 -6.72 4.20 10.50
CA VAL A 83 -6.17 4.91 11.65
C VAL A 83 -5.19 6.00 11.19
N THR A 84 -5.47 7.24 11.57
CA THR A 84 -4.63 8.42 11.29
C THR A 84 -3.62 8.71 12.40
N GLU A 85 -3.75 8.07 13.57
CA GLU A 85 -2.83 8.17 14.70
C GLU A 85 -1.66 7.18 14.57
N GLY A 86 -0.43 7.60 14.87
CA GLY A 86 0.73 6.69 14.80
C GLY A 86 1.18 6.30 13.39
N THR A 87 0.74 7.03 12.37
CA THR A 87 1.07 6.84 10.94
C THR A 87 2.56 6.78 10.66
N ALA A 88 3.39 7.57 11.35
CA ALA A 88 4.84 7.55 11.20
C ALA A 88 5.45 6.19 11.59
N MET A 89 5.03 5.62 12.71
CA MET A 89 5.50 4.32 13.19
C MET A 89 4.98 3.20 12.29
N ALA A 90 3.69 3.27 11.91
CA ALA A 90 3.08 2.30 11.00
C ALA A 90 3.80 2.24 9.65
N ARG A 91 4.16 3.40 9.08
CA ARG A 91 4.94 3.47 7.83
C ARG A 91 6.26 2.71 7.97
N PHE A 92 6.97 2.93 9.08
CA PHE A 92 8.28 2.32 9.30
C PHE A 92 8.17 0.79 9.50
N GLU A 93 7.20 0.35 10.31
CA GLU A 93 6.92 -1.06 10.56
C GLU A 93 6.49 -1.79 9.29
N ILE A 94 5.55 -1.23 8.52
CA ILE A 94 5.08 -1.82 7.26
C ILE A 94 6.24 -1.91 6.27
N ALA A 95 7.05 -0.86 6.11
CA ALA A 95 8.21 -0.89 5.22
C ALA A 95 9.24 -1.95 5.64
N ALA A 96 9.50 -2.11 6.95
CA ALA A 96 10.38 -3.15 7.46
C ALA A 96 9.83 -4.56 7.19
N LEU A 97 8.53 -4.77 7.37
CA LEU A 97 7.86 -6.03 7.07
C LEU A 97 7.88 -6.35 5.57
N VAL A 98 7.60 -5.36 4.72
CA VAL A 98 7.65 -5.52 3.25
C VAL A 98 9.05 -5.89 2.79
N ARG A 99 10.10 -5.22 3.31
CA ARG A 99 11.50 -5.57 3.04
C ARG A 99 11.88 -6.97 3.48
N ARG A 100 11.27 -7.48 4.56
CA ARG A 100 11.50 -8.85 5.06
C ARG A 100 10.71 -9.90 4.27
N TYR A 101 9.61 -9.50 3.63
CA TYR A 101 8.79 -10.37 2.79
C TYR A 101 9.37 -10.54 1.38
N ARG A 102 10.01 -9.49 0.86
CA ARG A 102 10.72 -9.49 -0.42
C ARG A 102 11.99 -10.32 -0.37
#